data_AF-A0A942PVM9-F1
#
_entry.id   AF-A0A942PVM9-F1
#
_cell.length_a   1.000
_cell.length_b   1.000
_cell.length_c   1.000
_cell.angle_alpha   90.00
_cell.angle_beta   90.00
_cell.angle_gamma   90.00
#
_symmetry.space_group_name_H-M   'P 1'
#
loop_
_entity.id
_entity.type
_entity.pdbx_description
1 polymer ?
#
loop_
_entity_poly.entity_id
_entity_poly.type
_entity_poly.pdbx_seq_one_letter_code
_entity_poly.pdbx_strand_id
1 'polypeptide(L)'
;MKKIHSIILKEIEFKETDDGFEEVVKNEKKYPVYLTNHALRRGRDQGIVDSSLLSDLLEIEKGFNGKKQEDAARAVINGLSEEKMLNVIYLAFLGANPNSEYTFDDFLLRYHGDYSEIMTLYINIVSSSISSNNNRFAKALQDSTKAPSSKEKK
;
A
#
# COMPACT_ATOMS: atom_id res chain seq x y z
N MET A 1 -5.83 -8.36 19.20
CA MET A 1 -5.11 -9.13 18.16
C MET A 1 -4.80 -8.20 17.00
N LYS A 2 -3.60 -8.32 16.41
CA LYS A 2 -3.22 -7.52 15.23
C LYS A 2 -4.00 -8.02 14.02
N LYS A 3 -4.81 -7.17 13.38
CA LYS A 3 -5.58 -7.55 12.19
C LYS A 3 -4.63 -7.53 11.00
N ILE A 4 -4.41 -8.70 10.39
CA ILE A 4 -3.62 -8.84 9.16
C ILE A 4 -4.62 -8.93 8.01
N HIS A 5 -4.43 -8.07 7.01
CA HIS A 5 -5.26 -8.04 5.80
C HIS A 5 -4.64 -8.95 4.73
N SER A 6 -5.40 -9.23 3.69
CA SER A 6 -4.93 -10.10 2.60
C SER A 6 -5.49 -9.65 1.26
N ILE A 7 -4.75 -9.95 0.20
CA ILE A 7 -5.15 -9.81 -1.20
C ILE A 7 -5.18 -11.18 -1.87
N ILE A 8 -5.80 -11.23 -3.04
CA ILE A 8 -5.75 -12.37 -3.94
C ILE A 8 -5.03 -11.89 -5.21
N LEU A 9 -3.99 -12.60 -5.60
CA LEU A 9 -3.33 -12.44 -6.89
C LEU A 9 -3.74 -13.61 -7.76
N LYS A 10 -4.18 -13.34 -8.99
CA LYS A 10 -4.66 -14.33 -9.95
C LYS A 10 -4.22 -13.95 -11.35
N GLU A 11 -4.20 -14.90 -12.27
CA GLU A 11 -3.97 -14.65 -13.70
C GLU A 11 -5.32 -14.69 -14.40
N ILE A 12 -5.58 -13.72 -15.28
CA ILE A 12 -6.76 -13.68 -16.13
C ILE A 12 -6.33 -13.99 -17.57
N GLU A 13 -6.90 -15.04 -18.15
CA GLU A 13 -6.75 -15.39 -19.56
C GLU A 13 -8.10 -15.30 -20.27
N PHE A 14 -8.09 -14.93 -21.55
CA PHE A 14 -9.27 -14.97 -22.40
C PHE A 14 -9.14 -16.14 -23.36
N LYS A 15 -10.06 -17.10 -23.25
CA LYS A 15 -10.07 -18.30 -24.09
C LYS A 15 -11.16 -18.17 -25.14
N GLU A 16 -10.81 -18.43 -26.40
CA GLU A 16 -11.78 -18.50 -27.50
C GLU A 16 -12.70 -19.71 -27.32
N THR A 17 -14.00 -19.49 -27.48
CA THR A 17 -15.09 -20.47 -27.47
C THR A 17 -15.95 -20.28 -28.71
N ASP A 18 -16.83 -21.24 -28.99
CA ASP A 18 -17.72 -21.18 -30.16
C ASP A 18 -18.63 -19.92 -30.16
N ASP A 19 -18.89 -19.35 -28.98
CA ASP A 19 -19.72 -18.16 -28.77
C ASP A 19 -18.91 -16.85 -28.53
N GLY A 20 -17.57 -16.89 -28.60
CA GLY A 20 -16.71 -15.70 -28.44
C GLY A 20 -15.48 -15.93 -27.56
N PHE A 21 -15.28 -15.06 -26.56
CA PHE A 21 -14.19 -15.20 -25.59
C PHE A 21 -14.75 -15.33 -24.17
N GLU A 22 -14.22 -16.28 -23.40
CA GLU A 22 -14.51 -16.45 -21.99
C GLU A 22 -13.31 -16.09 -21.12
N GLU A 23 -13.57 -15.38 -20.02
CA GLU A 23 -12.58 -15.08 -18.99
C GLU A 23 -12.31 -16.32 -18.12
N VAL A 24 -11.05 -16.73 -18.02
CA VAL A 24 -10.60 -17.85 -17.21
C VAL A 24 -9.61 -17.36 -16.16
N VAL A 25 -9.95 -17.58 -14.90
CA VAL A 25 -9.08 -17.29 -13.76
C VAL A 25 -8.16 -18.48 -13.47
N LYS A 26 -6.86 -18.22 -13.38
CA LYS A 26 -5.82 -19.21 -13.03
C LYS A 26 -4.94 -18.75 -11.90
N ASN A 27 -4.22 -19.69 -11.29
CA ASN A 27 -3.13 -19.44 -10.34
C ASN A 27 -3.53 -18.51 -9.17
N GLU A 28 -4.76 -18.65 -8.70
CA GLU A 28 -5.29 -17.84 -7.60
C GLU A 28 -4.55 -18.16 -6.30
N LYS A 29 -3.97 -17.12 -5.69
CA LYS A 29 -3.26 -17.27 -4.42
C LYS A 29 -3.50 -16.08 -3.51
N LYS A 30 -3.78 -16.41 -2.25
CA LYS A 30 -4.00 -15.44 -1.17
C LYS A 30 -2.67 -15.06 -0.54
N TYR A 31 -2.43 -13.75 -0.42
CA TYR A 31 -1.22 -13.19 0.18
C TYR A 31 -1.57 -12.27 1.35
N PRO A 32 -0.84 -12.32 2.47
CA PRO A 32 -0.97 -11.32 3.51
C PRO A 32 -0.46 -9.97 3.02
N VAL A 33 -1.01 -8.89 3.54
CA VAL A 33 -0.50 -7.53 3.34
C VAL A 33 -0.34 -6.83 4.68
N TYR A 34 0.81 -6.21 4.87
CA TYR A 34 1.14 -5.45 6.07
C TYR A 34 2.24 -4.44 5.77
N LEU A 35 1.97 -3.17 6.06
CA LEU A 35 2.93 -2.11 5.82
C LEU A 35 4.03 -2.13 6.90
N THR A 36 5.28 -2.14 6.47
CA THR A 36 6.45 -2.16 7.36
C THR A 36 7.42 -1.04 6.99
N ASN A 37 8.26 -0.64 7.95
CA ASN A 37 9.34 0.33 7.69
C ASN A 37 10.29 -0.16 6.59
N HIS A 38 10.54 -1.47 6.53
CA HIS A 38 11.36 -2.09 5.50
C HIS A 38 10.74 -1.92 4.11
N ALA A 39 9.44 -2.17 3.98
CA ALA A 39 8.71 -1.98 2.71
C ALA A 39 8.73 -0.53 2.24
N LEU A 40 8.52 0.44 3.14
CA LEU A 40 8.59 1.87 2.79
C LEU A 40 9.97 2.27 2.29
N ARG A 41 11.04 1.80 2.96
CA ARG A 41 12.42 2.05 2.52
C ARG A 41 12.68 1.43 1.13
N ARG A 42 12.33 0.15 0.96
CA ARG A 42 12.47 -0.55 -0.32
C ARG A 42 11.68 0.13 -1.45
N GLY A 43 10.45 0.54 -1.17
CA GLY A 43 9.59 1.25 -2.12
C GLY A 43 10.17 2.58 -2.58
N ARG A 44 10.82 3.32 -1.67
CA ARG A 44 11.56 4.53 -2.04
C ARG A 44 12.76 4.22 -2.92
N ASP A 45 13.57 3.24 -2.52
CA ASP A 45 14.79 2.88 -3.25
C ASP A 45 14.44 2.40 -4.69
N GLN A 46 13.24 1.85 -4.87
CA GLN A 46 12.69 1.42 -6.17
C GLN A 46 11.91 2.51 -6.92
N GLY A 47 11.77 3.72 -6.37
CA GLY A 47 11.02 4.82 -6.99
C GLY A 47 9.49 4.66 -7.00
N ILE A 48 8.97 3.64 -6.32
CA ILE A 48 7.52 3.38 -6.16
C ILE A 48 6.89 4.37 -5.18
N VAL A 49 7.71 4.88 -4.26
CA VAL A 49 7.32 5.83 -3.22
C VAL A 49 8.07 7.12 -3.40
N ASP A 50 7.32 8.19 -3.68
CA ASP A 50 7.82 9.54 -3.67
C ASP A 50 7.57 10.23 -2.32
N SER A 51 8.08 11.46 -2.18
CA SER A 51 7.85 12.27 -0.99
C SER A 51 6.37 12.64 -0.81
N SER A 52 5.58 12.69 -1.89
CA SER A 52 4.16 13.07 -1.82
C SER A 52 3.35 11.97 -1.15
N LEU A 53 3.52 10.71 -1.56
CA LEU A 53 2.84 9.55 -1.00
C LEU A 53 3.19 9.34 0.48
N LEU A 54 4.44 9.57 0.87
CA LEU A 54 4.85 9.51 2.28
C LEU A 54 4.24 10.63 3.12
N SER A 55 4.09 11.81 2.54
CA SER A 55 3.44 12.95 3.20
C SER A 55 1.96 12.68 3.38
N ASP A 56 1.28 12.15 2.35
CA ASP A 56 -0.12 11.73 2.40
C ASP A 56 -0.33 10.68 3.52
N LEU A 57 0.53 9.66 3.58
CA LEU A 57 0.49 8.64 4.65
C LEU A 57 0.69 9.25 6.05
N LEU A 58 1.57 10.25 6.20
CA LEU A 58 1.83 10.91 7.47
C LEU A 58 0.66 11.80 7.90
N GLU A 59 0.00 12.48 6.97
CA GLU A 59 -1.19 13.29 7.25
C GLU A 59 -2.36 12.41 7.70
N ILE A 60 -2.53 11.26 7.07
CA ILE A 60 -3.53 10.28 7.47
C ILE A 60 -3.22 9.71 8.87
N GLU A 61 -1.94 9.44 9.17
CA GLU A 61 -1.50 9.02 10.52
C GLU A 61 -1.88 10.04 11.60
N LYS A 62 -1.59 11.32 11.37
CA LYS A 62 -1.96 12.40 12.28
C LYS A 62 -3.47 12.51 12.46
N GLY A 63 -4.22 12.34 11.38
CA GLY A 63 -5.67 12.42 11.38
C GLY A 63 -6.35 11.29 12.18
N PHE A 64 -5.81 10.07 12.12
CA PHE A 64 -6.32 8.95 12.91
C PHE A 64 -5.95 9.02 14.41
N ASN A 65 -4.86 9.70 14.76
CA ASN A 65 -4.41 9.84 16.16
C ASN A 65 -4.99 11.08 16.88
N GLY A 66 -5.63 12.02 16.18
CA GLY A 66 -6.18 13.25 16.74
C GLY A 66 -7.71 13.35 16.68
N LYS A 67 -8.38 13.50 17.84
CA LYS A 67 -9.86 13.65 17.98
C LYS A 67 -10.51 14.83 17.21
N LYS A 68 -9.74 15.67 16.50
CA LYS A 68 -10.22 16.83 15.73
C LYS A 68 -9.74 16.85 14.27
N GLN A 69 -9.11 15.77 13.78
CA GLN A 69 -8.47 15.74 12.45
C GLN A 69 -9.03 14.64 11.54
N GLU A 70 -10.17 14.04 11.90
CA GLU A 70 -10.83 13.01 11.10
C GLU A 70 -11.26 13.56 9.73
N ASP A 71 -11.73 14.80 9.67
CA ASP A 71 -12.10 15.48 8.41
C ASP A 71 -10.88 15.72 7.50
N ALA A 72 -9.72 15.99 8.08
CA ALA A 72 -8.47 16.15 7.32
C ALA A 72 -8.01 14.82 6.74
N ALA A 73 -8.02 13.73 7.51
CA ALA A 73 -7.74 12.39 6.99
C ALA A 73 -8.72 12.00 5.87
N ARG A 74 -10.02 12.29 6.04
CA ARG A 74 -11.03 12.05 5.00
C ARG A 74 -10.78 12.87 3.74
N ALA A 75 -10.37 14.13 3.87
CA ALA A 75 -10.04 14.98 2.72
C ALA A 75 -8.84 14.44 1.94
N VAL A 76 -7.80 13.96 2.63
CA VAL A 76 -6.62 13.33 1.99
C VAL A 76 -7.03 12.02 1.30
N ILE A 77 -7.84 11.18 1.95
CA ILE A 77 -8.37 9.93 1.37
C ILE A 77 -9.18 10.21 0.09
N ASN A 78 -10.02 11.25 0.10
CA ASN A 78 -10.84 11.60 -1.06
C ASN A 78 -10.03 12.23 -2.22
N GLY A 79 -8.85 12.79 -1.93
CA GLY A 79 -7.94 13.35 -2.94
C GLY A 79 -6.91 12.36 -3.48
N LEU A 80 -6.87 11.14 -2.95
CA LEU A 80 -5.93 10.11 -3.36
C LEU A 80 -6.38 9.43 -4.66
N SER A 81 -5.50 9.44 -5.66
CA SER A 81 -5.68 8.66 -6.89
C SER A 81 -5.57 7.17 -6.62
N GLU A 82 -6.26 6.35 -7.42
CA GLU A 82 -6.18 4.89 -7.38
C GLU A 82 -4.74 4.36 -7.47
N GLU A 83 -3.91 4.96 -8.33
CA GLU A 83 -2.49 4.62 -8.48
C GLU A 83 -1.73 4.70 -7.14
N LYS A 84 -1.92 5.77 -6.37
CA LYS A 84 -1.31 5.94 -5.05
C LYS A 84 -1.81 4.90 -4.05
N MET A 85 -3.08 4.51 -4.12
CA MET A 85 -3.64 3.45 -3.28
C MET A 85 -3.01 2.10 -3.63
N LEU A 86 -2.89 1.78 -4.92
CA LEU A 86 -2.24 0.57 -5.43
C LEU A 86 -0.76 0.50 -5.04
N ASN A 87 -0.04 1.63 -5.11
CA ASN A 87 1.34 1.71 -4.62
C ASN A 87 1.42 1.31 -3.14
N VAL A 88 0.53 1.84 -2.29
CA VAL A 88 0.52 1.52 -0.86
C VAL A 88 0.16 0.05 -0.60
N ILE A 89 -0.80 -0.50 -1.34
CA ILE A 89 -1.16 -1.92 -1.24
C ILE A 89 0.02 -2.80 -1.66
N TYR A 90 0.72 -2.46 -2.75
CA TYR A 90 1.91 -3.19 -3.20
C TYR A 90 3.05 -3.13 -2.16
N LEU A 91 3.27 -1.98 -1.52
CA LEU A 91 4.24 -1.89 -0.42
C LEU A 91 3.84 -2.76 0.76
N ALA A 92 2.56 -2.77 1.14
CA ALA A 92 2.07 -3.64 2.18
C ALA A 92 2.23 -5.12 1.80
N PHE A 93 2.05 -5.46 0.52
CA PHE A 93 2.36 -6.78 0.00
C PHE A 93 3.85 -7.12 0.17
N LEU A 94 4.78 -6.28 -0.28
CA LEU A 94 6.22 -6.51 -0.08
C LEU A 94 6.61 -6.56 1.41
N GLY A 95 5.91 -5.82 2.26
CA GLY A 95 6.15 -5.78 3.69
C GLY A 95 5.82 -7.08 4.41
N ALA A 96 4.77 -7.78 3.97
CA ALA A 96 4.41 -9.10 4.48
C ALA A 96 5.09 -10.25 3.71
N ASN A 97 5.57 -10.00 2.49
CA ASN A 97 6.16 -10.99 1.60
C ASN A 97 7.55 -10.53 1.10
N PRO A 98 8.56 -10.41 1.99
CA PRO A 98 9.85 -9.80 1.66
C PRO A 98 10.63 -10.55 0.57
N ASN A 99 10.41 -11.85 0.45
CA ASN A 99 11.03 -12.72 -0.56
C ASN A 99 10.24 -12.77 -1.88
N SER A 100 9.23 -11.91 -2.05
CA SER A 100 8.50 -11.85 -3.30
C SER A 100 9.38 -11.31 -4.43
N GLU A 101 9.28 -11.97 -5.58
CA GLU A 101 9.92 -11.59 -6.84
C GLU A 101 9.00 -10.74 -7.73
N TYR A 102 7.73 -10.54 -7.35
CA TYR A 102 6.80 -9.75 -8.15
C TYR A 102 7.23 -8.30 -8.20
N THR A 103 7.38 -7.77 -9.41
CA THR A 103 7.49 -6.33 -9.64
C THR A 103 6.15 -5.65 -9.43
N PHE A 104 6.13 -4.31 -9.48
CA PHE A 104 4.88 -3.57 -9.40
C PHE A 104 3.97 -3.90 -10.60
N ASP A 105 4.54 -4.01 -11.81
CA ASP A 105 3.78 -4.37 -13.01
C ASP A 105 3.21 -5.79 -12.91
N ASP A 106 3.99 -6.76 -12.43
CA ASP A 106 3.49 -8.13 -12.20
C ASP A 106 2.34 -8.14 -11.18
N PHE A 107 2.42 -7.29 -10.17
CA PHE A 107 1.37 -7.14 -9.18
C PHE A 107 0.09 -6.58 -9.80
N LEU A 108 0.18 -5.50 -10.59
CA LEU A 108 -0.98 -4.89 -11.25
C LEU A 108 -1.63 -5.83 -12.25
N LEU A 109 -0.83 -6.64 -12.96
CA LEU A 109 -1.35 -7.67 -13.87
C LEU A 109 -2.12 -8.78 -13.16
N ARG A 110 -1.96 -8.93 -11.83
CA ARG A 110 -2.55 -10.04 -11.06
C ARG A 110 -3.55 -9.60 -10.01
N TYR A 111 -3.50 -8.34 -9.61
CA TYR A 111 -4.40 -7.75 -8.63
C TYR A 111 -5.51 -6.99 -9.34
N HIS A 112 -6.68 -7.62 -9.39
CA HIS A 112 -7.86 -7.11 -10.11
C HIS A 112 -8.95 -6.65 -9.14
N GLY A 113 -8.56 -5.97 -8.06
CA GLY A 113 -9.55 -5.36 -7.15
C GLY A 113 -10.26 -4.20 -7.84
N ASP A 114 -11.55 -4.04 -7.61
CA ASP A 114 -12.25 -2.84 -8.07
C ASP A 114 -11.87 -1.62 -7.23
N TYR A 115 -12.22 -0.41 -7.69
CA TYR A 115 -11.89 0.84 -6.98
C TYR A 115 -12.36 0.85 -5.51
N SER A 116 -13.55 0.31 -5.23
CA SER A 116 -14.13 0.26 -3.89
C SER A 116 -13.34 -0.70 -2.99
N GLU A 117 -12.96 -1.86 -3.52
CA GLU A 117 -12.11 -2.83 -2.84
C GLU A 117 -10.70 -2.27 -2.56
N ILE A 118 -10.10 -1.61 -3.56
CA ILE A 118 -8.79 -0.94 -3.45
C ILE A 118 -8.84 0.11 -2.34
N MET A 119 -9.83 1.02 -2.38
CA MET A 119 -9.99 2.07 -1.39
C MET A 119 -10.21 1.50 0.03
N THR A 120 -11.08 0.50 0.14
CA THR A 120 -11.37 -0.15 1.42
C THR A 120 -10.12 -0.83 1.98
N LEU A 121 -9.36 -1.54 1.14
CA LEU A 121 -8.14 -2.21 1.56
C LEU A 121 -7.06 -1.20 1.96
N TYR A 122 -6.90 -0.13 1.20
CA TYR A 122 -5.99 0.97 1.51
C TYR A 122 -6.26 1.55 2.91
N ILE A 123 -7.51 1.95 3.19
CA ILE A 123 -7.92 2.50 4.50
C ILE A 123 -7.60 1.50 5.63
N ASN A 124 -7.88 0.22 5.40
CA ASN A 124 -7.62 -0.85 6.35
C ASN A 124 -6.11 -1.05 6.63
N ILE A 125 -5.27 -1.05 5.59
CA ILE A 125 -3.81 -1.15 5.72
C ILE A 125 -3.26 0.03 6.52
N VAL A 126 -3.67 1.24 6.16
CA VAL A 126 -3.15 2.46 6.81
C VAL A 126 -3.62 2.52 8.26
N SER A 127 -4.91 2.35 8.53
CA SER A 127 -5.46 2.36 9.90
C SER A 127 -4.86 1.26 10.78
N SER A 128 -4.64 0.04 10.27
CA SER A 128 -4.00 -1.05 11.04
C SER A 128 -2.52 -0.78 11.33
N SER A 129 -1.83 -0.07 10.44
CA SER A 129 -0.42 0.31 10.62
C SER A 129 -0.25 1.40 11.68
N ILE A 130 -1.24 2.32 11.78
CA ILE A 130 -1.25 3.44 12.72
C ILE A 130 -1.74 3.01 14.12
N SER A 131 -2.83 2.24 14.18
CA SER A 131 -3.43 1.76 15.45
C SER A 131 -2.59 0.70 16.15
N SER A 132 -1.64 0.10 15.44
CA SER A 132 -0.55 -0.66 16.04
C SER A 132 0.31 0.33 16.85
N ASN A 133 0.10 0.41 18.17
CA ASN A 133 0.73 1.24 19.22
C ASN A 133 2.29 1.35 19.24
N ASN A 134 2.98 0.96 18.17
CA ASN A 134 4.40 1.11 17.95
C ASN A 134 4.69 2.47 17.31
N ASN A 135 4.98 3.46 18.16
CA ASN A 135 5.59 4.77 17.80
C ASN A 135 6.79 4.68 16.83
N ARG A 136 7.35 3.48 16.60
CA ARG A 136 8.45 3.22 15.66
C ARG A 136 8.04 3.33 14.19
N PHE A 137 6.79 3.06 13.83
CA PHE A 137 6.32 3.23 12.45
C PHE A 137 6.17 4.72 12.11
N ALA A 138 5.36 5.43 12.89
CA ALA A 138 5.15 6.87 12.72
C ALA A 138 6.47 7.66 12.77
N LYS A 139 7.37 7.33 13.72
CA LYS A 139 8.70 7.94 13.80
C LYS A 139 9.55 7.67 12.56
N ALA A 140 9.61 6.42 12.09
CA ALA A 140 10.36 6.09 10.89
C ALA A 140 9.77 6.78 9.66
N LEU A 141 8.44 6.83 9.53
CA LEU A 141 7.75 7.54 8.45
C LEU A 141 8.08 9.05 8.47
N GLN A 142 8.05 9.68 9.64
CA GLN A 142 8.41 11.08 9.82
C GLN A 142 9.88 11.36 9.53
N ASP A 143 10.79 10.48 9.94
CA ASP A 143 12.22 10.61 9.60
C ASP A 143 12.45 10.41 8.10
N SER A 144 11.60 9.60 7.46
CA SER A 144 11.66 9.34 6.04
C SER A 144 11.23 10.55 5.19
N THR A 145 10.38 11.44 5.69
CA THR A 145 9.94 12.65 4.96
C THR A 145 10.85 13.85 5.17
N LYS A 146 11.79 13.80 6.13
CA LYS A 146 12.81 14.83 6.30
C LYS A 146 13.84 14.70 5.16
N ALA A 147 14.09 15.79 4.44
CA ALA A 147 15.18 15.86 3.48
C ALA A 147 16.51 15.46 4.16
N PRO A 148 17.42 14.74 3.48
CA PRO A 148 18.71 14.38 4.06
C PRO A 148 19.43 15.65 4.49
N SER A 149 19.60 15.83 5.80
CA SER A 149 20.37 16.96 6.31
C SER A 149 21.80 16.82 5.79
N SER A 150 22.30 17.84 5.13
CA SER A 150 23.66 17.98 4.58
C SER A 150 24.77 18.06 5.66
N LYS A 151 24.69 17.21 6.69
CA LYS A 151 25.62 17.19 7.85
C LYS A 151 26.22 15.82 8.16
N GLU A 152 26.29 14.91 7.20
CA GLU A 152 27.21 13.76 7.24
C GLU A 152 28.28 13.90 6.14
N LYS A 153 29.10 14.93 6.30
CA LYS A 153 30.51 14.89 5.90
C LYS A 153 31.32 15.45 7.06
N LYS A 154 31.87 14.56 7.88
CA LYS A 154 33.15 14.72 8.56
C LYS A 154 33.61 13.38 9.10
#